data_AF-A0A4Q2DWC7-F1
#
_entry.id   AF-A0A4Q2DWC7-F1
#
_cell.length_a   1.000
_cell.length_b   1.000
_cell.length_c   1.000
_cell.angle_alpha   90.00
_cell.angle_beta   90.00
_cell.angle_gamma   90.00
#
_symmetry.space_group_name_H-M   'P 1'
#
loop_
_entity.id
_entity.type
_entity.pdbx_description
1 polymer ?
#
loop_
_entity_poly.entity_id
_entity_poly.type
_entity_poly.pdbx_seq_one_letter_code
_entity_poly.pdbx_strand_id
1 'polypeptide(L)'
;MGFQNAAVLAPVSFFLGVLFICFNVDYRILWGELTDEVINDGFQFYTTFFNAPPAIKALLHGMMAVGLGACLYKLLSWTESAMFFDGSSLAAFLFGVVVYISVVIPGLQAIAKPVKDVDTRDVQIEALRVLSAGNVIIIASLLLVLLLQAGQEYARRTDAKALAEFQKKQAAVTEEKKEQ
;
A
#
# COMPACT_ATOMS: atom_id res chain seq x y z
N MET A 1 7.12 18.23 7.21
CA MET A 1 6.91 16.78 7.15
C MET A 1 7.65 16.15 8.32
N GLY A 2 6.92 15.52 9.24
CA GLY A 2 7.53 14.87 10.41
C GLY A 2 7.93 13.42 10.12
N PHE A 3 8.67 12.82 11.06
CA PHE A 3 9.07 11.41 11.06
C PHE A 3 7.88 10.44 10.85
N GLN A 4 6.70 10.81 11.32
CA GLN A 4 5.46 10.03 11.21
C GLN A 4 5.00 9.78 9.76
N ASN A 5 5.07 10.78 8.89
CA ASN A 5 4.70 10.60 7.47
C ASN A 5 5.73 9.70 6.77
N ALA A 6 7.01 9.85 7.11
CA ALA A 6 8.07 9.01 6.55
C ALA A 6 7.88 7.52 6.94
N ALA A 7 7.43 7.26 8.17
CA ALA A 7 7.14 5.92 8.68
C ALA A 7 5.96 5.23 7.96
N VAL A 8 5.04 5.99 7.33
CA VAL A 8 4.00 5.44 6.45
C VAL A 8 4.51 5.31 5.01
N LEU A 9 5.19 6.34 4.50
CA LEU A 9 5.64 6.37 3.10
C LEU A 9 6.70 5.31 2.78
N ALA A 10 7.60 5.00 3.73
CA ALA A 10 8.64 3.99 3.54
C ALA A 10 8.08 2.59 3.25
N PRO A 11 7.19 2.00 4.10
CA PRO A 11 6.57 0.70 3.81
C PRO A 11 5.74 0.72 2.53
N VAL A 12 4.95 1.77 2.31
CA VAL A 12 4.10 1.87 1.11
C VAL A 12 4.96 1.87 -0.16
N SER A 13 6.04 2.66 -0.19
CA SER A 13 6.94 2.73 -1.34
C SER A 13 7.70 1.43 -1.55
N PHE A 14 8.14 0.78 -0.47
CA PHE A 14 8.79 -0.53 -0.51
C PHE A 14 7.88 -1.59 -1.13
N PHE A 15 6.63 -1.70 -0.67
CA PHE A 15 5.68 -2.67 -1.22
C PHE A 15 5.27 -2.36 -2.64
N LEU A 16 5.09 -1.08 -3.00
CA LEU A 16 4.85 -0.69 -4.39
C LEU A 16 6.02 -1.11 -5.29
N GLY A 17 7.27 -1.01 -4.82
CA GLY A 17 8.43 -1.53 -5.55
C GLY A 17 8.38 -3.05 -5.75
N VAL A 18 8.08 -3.82 -4.70
CA VAL A 18 7.92 -5.28 -4.78
C VAL A 18 6.78 -5.65 -5.75
N LEU A 19 5.63 -5.00 -5.61
CA LEU A 19 4.45 -5.24 -6.46
C LEU A 19 4.68 -4.79 -7.90
N PHE A 20 5.52 -3.78 -8.15
CA PHE A 20 5.90 -3.39 -9.51
C PHE A 20 6.72 -4.49 -10.20
N ILE A 21 7.56 -5.22 -9.46
CA ILE A 21 8.25 -6.40 -10.00
C ILE A 21 7.23 -7.48 -10.36
N CYS A 22 6.28 -7.78 -9.46
CA CYS A 22 5.19 -8.72 -9.75
C CYS A 22 4.35 -8.28 -10.98
N PHE A 23 4.09 -6.98 -11.10
CA PHE A 23 3.27 -6.41 -12.17
C PHE A 23 3.84 -6.68 -13.57
N ASN A 24 5.16 -6.79 -13.73
CA ASN A 24 5.77 -7.14 -15.02
C ASN A 24 5.37 -8.55 -15.50
N VAL A 25 5.09 -9.47 -14.57
CA VAL A 25 4.57 -10.81 -14.85
C VAL A 25 3.04 -10.78 -14.93
N ASP A 26 2.40 -10.17 -13.92
CA ASP A 26 0.93 -10.11 -13.80
C ASP A 26 0.26 -9.44 -15.00
N TYR A 27 0.91 -8.43 -15.58
CA TYR A 27 0.36 -7.72 -16.73
C TYR A 27 0.12 -8.66 -17.92
N ARG A 28 1.08 -9.56 -18.21
CA ARG A 28 0.96 -10.53 -19.30
C ARG A 28 -0.14 -11.56 -19.03
N ILE A 29 -0.31 -11.95 -17.76
CA ILE A 29 -1.33 -12.92 -17.33
C ILE A 29 -2.75 -12.33 -17.41
N LEU A 30 -2.90 -11.04 -17.06
CA LEU A 30 -4.21 -10.40 -16.94
C LEU A 30 -4.71 -9.79 -18.25
N TRP A 31 -3.82 -9.15 -19.01
CA TRP A 31 -4.18 -8.38 -20.21
C TRP A 31 -3.46 -8.84 -21.48
N GLY A 32 -2.54 -9.79 -21.38
CA GLY A 32 -1.86 -10.38 -22.54
C GLY A 32 -2.56 -11.64 -23.07
N GLU A 33 -1.99 -12.20 -24.13
CA GLU A 33 -2.36 -13.52 -24.61
C GLU A 33 -1.81 -14.60 -23.67
N LEU A 34 -2.69 -15.46 -23.16
CA LEU A 34 -2.37 -16.46 -22.15
C LEU A 34 -1.81 -17.74 -22.80
N THR A 35 -0.58 -17.65 -23.30
CA THR A 35 0.15 -18.79 -23.86
C THR A 35 0.71 -19.71 -22.77
N ASP A 36 1.04 -20.96 -23.12
CA ASP A 36 1.70 -21.89 -22.19
C ASP A 36 3.02 -21.34 -21.65
N GLU A 37 3.76 -20.57 -22.44
CA GLU A 37 4.99 -19.90 -22.01
C GLU A 37 4.70 -18.88 -20.90
N VAL A 38 3.71 -18.01 -21.09
CA VAL A 38 3.31 -17.01 -20.07
C VAL A 38 2.85 -17.67 -18.78
N ILE A 39 2.09 -18.76 -18.89
CA ILE A 39 1.63 -19.54 -17.73
C ILE A 39 2.82 -20.14 -16.97
N ASN A 40 3.73 -20.81 -17.69
CA ASN A 40 4.89 -21.45 -17.08
C ASN A 40 5.85 -20.42 -16.45
N ASP A 41 6.06 -19.28 -17.09
CA ASP A 41 6.82 -18.15 -16.53
C ASP A 41 6.19 -17.66 -15.21
N GLY A 42 4.86 -17.48 -15.19
CA GLY A 42 4.12 -17.10 -14.00
C GLY A 42 4.27 -18.11 -12.87
N PHE A 43 4.11 -19.41 -13.16
CA PHE A 43 4.30 -20.48 -12.19
C PHE A 43 5.72 -20.51 -11.64
N GLN A 44 6.74 -20.38 -12.51
CA GLN A 44 8.13 -20.37 -12.09
C GLN A 44 8.43 -19.14 -11.21
N PHE A 45 7.96 -17.96 -11.59
CA PHE A 45 8.14 -16.72 -10.85
C PHE A 45 7.53 -16.83 -9.44
N TYR A 46 6.26 -17.22 -9.34
CA TYR A 46 5.57 -17.29 -8.05
C TYR A 46 6.02 -18.47 -7.18
N THR A 47 6.45 -19.57 -7.78
CA THR A 47 7.11 -20.66 -7.04
C THR A 47 8.45 -20.21 -6.46
N THR A 48 9.24 -19.43 -7.21
CA THR A 48 10.49 -18.84 -6.72
C THR A 48 10.23 -17.90 -5.55
N PHE A 49 9.23 -17.03 -5.68
CA PHE A 49 8.83 -16.10 -4.62
C PHE A 49 8.34 -16.84 -3.37
N PHE A 50 7.53 -17.89 -3.53
CA PHE A 50 7.05 -18.71 -2.43
C PHE A 50 8.19 -19.45 -1.71
N ASN A 51 9.21 -19.91 -2.44
CA ASN A 51 10.36 -20.62 -1.88
C ASN A 51 11.50 -19.71 -1.43
N ALA A 52 11.31 -18.38 -1.47
CA ALA A 52 12.30 -17.42 -1.01
C ALA A 52 12.75 -17.70 0.44
N PRO A 53 14.04 -17.43 0.79
CA PRO A 53 14.55 -17.62 2.13
C PRO A 53 13.68 -16.95 3.21
N PRO A 54 13.55 -17.55 4.42
CA PRO A 54 12.69 -17.02 5.47
C PRO A 54 12.97 -15.56 5.83
N ALA A 55 14.22 -15.10 5.70
CA ALA A 55 14.62 -13.71 5.91
C ALA A 55 13.84 -12.72 5.03
N ILE A 56 13.56 -13.07 3.77
CA ILE A 56 12.77 -12.22 2.86
C ILE A 56 11.33 -12.13 3.37
N LYS A 57 10.73 -13.26 3.73
CA LYS A 57 9.37 -13.28 4.29
C LYS A 57 9.29 -12.47 5.58
N ALA A 58 10.27 -12.61 6.46
CA ALA A 58 10.35 -11.85 7.71
C ALA A 58 10.48 -10.35 7.45
N LEU A 59 11.29 -9.93 6.47
CA LEU A 59 11.41 -8.54 6.05
C LEU A 59 10.07 -7.98 5.55
N LEU A 60 9.38 -8.71 4.66
CA LEU A 60 8.07 -8.29 4.14
C LEU A 60 7.06 -8.10 5.27
N HIS A 61 6.88 -9.08 6.16
CA HIS A 61 5.93 -8.95 7.27
C HIS A 61 6.37 -7.90 8.30
N GLY A 62 7.67 -7.73 8.52
CA GLY A 62 8.21 -6.66 9.36
C GLY A 62 7.85 -5.28 8.81
N MET A 63 7.99 -5.08 7.51
CA MET A 63 7.62 -3.81 6.87
C MET A 63 6.11 -3.58 6.85
N MET A 64 5.32 -4.65 6.75
CA MET A 64 3.87 -4.59 6.92
C MET A 64 3.49 -4.13 8.34
N ALA A 65 4.15 -4.66 9.37
CA ALA A 65 3.94 -4.26 10.75
C ALA A 65 4.33 -2.79 10.98
N VAL A 66 5.44 -2.32 10.40
CA VAL A 66 5.83 -0.90 10.46
C VAL A 66 4.76 -0.01 9.81
N GLY A 67 4.26 -0.37 8.63
CA GLY A 67 3.22 0.40 7.93
C GLY A 67 1.92 0.49 8.72
N LEU A 68 1.42 -0.64 9.23
CA LEU A 68 0.24 -0.68 10.08
C LEU A 68 0.43 0.12 11.38
N GLY A 69 1.57 -0.08 12.04
CA GLY A 69 1.91 0.63 13.29
C GLY A 69 1.99 2.14 13.10
N ALA A 70 2.57 2.60 11.98
CA ALA A 70 2.64 4.02 11.65
C ALA A 70 1.25 4.63 11.39
N CYS A 71 0.40 3.94 10.61
CA CYS A 71 -0.98 4.39 10.37
C CYS A 71 -1.81 4.46 11.68
N LEU A 72 -1.71 3.43 12.53
CA LEU A 72 -2.37 3.42 13.84
C LEU A 72 -1.87 4.55 14.73
N TYR A 73 -0.55 4.74 14.81
CA TYR A 73 0.05 5.79 15.62
C TYR A 73 -0.42 7.19 15.20
N LYS A 74 -0.51 7.46 13.89
CA LYS A 74 -1.05 8.75 13.40
C LYS A 74 -2.51 8.96 13.77
N LEU A 75 -3.33 7.90 13.72
CA LEU A 75 -4.75 7.96 14.07
C LEU A 75 -4.98 8.31 15.56
N LEU A 76 -4.01 8.01 16.45
CA LEU A 76 -4.09 8.37 17.87
C LEU A 76 -4.09 9.88 18.14
N SER A 77 -3.81 10.72 17.14
CA SER A 77 -3.90 12.18 17.30
C SER A 77 -5.34 12.71 17.35
N TRP A 78 -6.34 11.94 16.90
CA TRP A 78 -7.78 12.26 16.95
C TRP A 78 -8.20 13.63 16.37
N THR A 79 -7.34 14.28 15.58
CA THR A 79 -7.69 15.50 14.86
C THR A 79 -8.61 15.19 13.67
N GLU A 80 -9.38 16.15 13.17
CA GLU A 80 -10.20 15.96 11.96
C GLU A 80 -9.34 15.47 10.77
N SER A 81 -8.17 16.07 10.58
CA SER A 81 -7.21 15.62 9.56
C SER A 81 -6.78 14.17 9.77
N ALA A 82 -6.55 13.73 11.00
CA ALA A 82 -6.16 12.35 11.28
C ALA A 82 -7.32 11.38 11.03
N MET A 83 -8.55 11.74 11.40
CA MET A 83 -9.72 10.91 11.16
C MET A 83 -9.98 10.68 9.66
N PHE A 84 -9.89 11.72 8.84
CA PHE A 84 -10.16 11.61 7.40
C PHE A 84 -8.97 11.07 6.60
N PHE A 85 -7.77 11.63 6.76
CA PHE A 85 -6.63 11.21 5.93
C PHE A 85 -5.96 9.96 6.49
N ASP A 86 -5.66 9.93 7.79
CA ASP A 86 -4.95 8.79 8.40
C ASP A 86 -5.88 7.60 8.65
N GLY A 87 -7.14 7.84 9.02
CA GLY A 87 -8.16 6.79 9.13
C GLY A 87 -8.43 6.10 7.79
N SER A 88 -8.63 6.85 6.71
CA SER A 88 -8.78 6.26 5.37
C SER A 88 -7.49 5.60 4.87
N SER A 89 -6.32 6.13 5.20
CA SER A 89 -5.04 5.49 4.88
C SER A 89 -4.90 4.14 5.59
N LEU A 90 -5.27 4.08 6.87
CA LEU A 90 -5.29 2.84 7.65
C LEU A 90 -6.25 1.82 7.04
N ALA A 91 -7.47 2.24 6.69
CA ALA A 91 -8.46 1.37 6.07
C ALA A 91 -7.98 0.80 4.74
N ALA A 92 -7.41 1.63 3.85
CA ALA A 92 -6.86 1.20 2.57
C ALA A 92 -5.66 0.24 2.75
N PHE A 93 -4.76 0.54 3.69
CA PHE A 93 -3.63 -0.33 3.99
C PHE A 93 -4.10 -1.69 4.54
N LEU A 94 -5.01 -1.70 5.51
CA LEU A 94 -5.62 -2.92 6.07
C LEU A 94 -6.34 -3.73 5.00
N PHE A 95 -7.06 -3.09 4.09
CA PHE A 95 -7.70 -3.77 2.98
C PHE A 95 -6.67 -4.49 2.10
N GLY A 96 -5.55 -3.84 1.76
CA GLY A 96 -4.43 -4.49 1.07
C GLY A 96 -3.85 -5.68 1.84
N VAL A 97 -3.73 -5.59 3.17
CA VAL A 97 -3.30 -6.71 4.03
C VAL A 97 -4.30 -7.86 4.00
N VAL A 98 -5.60 -7.57 4.04
CA VAL A 98 -6.65 -8.59 3.94
C VAL A 98 -6.56 -9.30 2.59
N VAL A 99 -6.44 -8.58 1.48
CA VAL A 99 -6.27 -9.17 0.15
C VAL A 99 -4.99 -10.01 0.07
N TYR A 100 -3.89 -9.54 0.65
CA TYR A 100 -2.65 -10.34 0.73
C TYR A 100 -2.88 -11.68 1.45
N ILE A 101 -3.55 -11.67 2.60
CA ILE A 101 -3.78 -12.88 3.39
C ILE A 101 -4.80 -13.81 2.71
N SER A 102 -5.90 -13.27 2.18
CA SER A 102 -7.02 -14.07 1.67
C SER A 102 -6.89 -14.48 0.21
N VAL A 103 -6.06 -13.77 -0.57
CA VAL A 103 -5.91 -14.00 -2.02
C VAL A 103 -4.48 -14.40 -2.38
N VAL A 104 -3.49 -13.59 -2.00
CA VAL A 104 -2.11 -13.81 -2.43
C VAL A 104 -1.49 -15.05 -1.78
N ILE A 105 -1.63 -15.22 -0.46
CA ILE A 105 -1.06 -16.40 0.23
C ILE A 105 -1.66 -17.71 -0.30
N PRO A 106 -2.99 -17.90 -0.40
CA PRO A 106 -3.56 -19.12 -0.95
C PRO A 106 -3.19 -19.34 -2.42
N GLY A 107 -3.17 -18.29 -3.25
CA GLY A 107 -2.74 -18.38 -4.64
C GLY A 107 -1.30 -18.87 -4.79
N LEU A 108 -0.39 -18.36 -3.96
CA LEU A 108 1.01 -18.82 -3.94
C LEU A 108 1.10 -20.30 -3.54
N GLN A 109 0.29 -20.74 -2.58
CA GLN A 109 0.25 -22.13 -2.14
C GLN A 109 -0.26 -23.05 -3.25
N ALA A 110 -1.34 -22.68 -3.93
CA ALA A 110 -1.91 -23.46 -5.03
C ALA A 110 -0.93 -23.65 -6.20
N ILE A 111 -0.14 -22.61 -6.50
CA ILE A 111 0.89 -22.67 -7.56
C ILE A 111 2.11 -23.49 -7.12
N ALA A 112 2.64 -23.22 -5.93
CA ALA A 112 3.94 -23.77 -5.51
C ALA A 112 3.85 -25.16 -4.86
N LYS A 113 2.68 -25.52 -4.31
CA LYS A 113 2.42 -26.78 -3.60
C LYS A 113 1.04 -27.34 -3.97
N PRO A 114 0.79 -27.65 -5.26
CA PRO A 114 -0.50 -28.15 -5.69
C PRO A 114 -0.82 -29.50 -5.04
N VAL A 115 -2.03 -29.61 -4.49
CA VAL A 115 -2.59 -30.87 -3.97
C VAL A 115 -2.92 -31.77 -5.15
N LYS A 116 -2.31 -32.97 -5.15
CA LYS A 116 -2.53 -33.96 -6.20
C LYS A 116 -4.02 -34.27 -6.35
N ASP A 117 -4.49 -34.33 -7.60
CA ASP A 117 -5.88 -34.63 -8.00
C ASP A 117 -6.94 -33.57 -7.60
N VAL A 118 -6.54 -32.48 -6.94
CA VAL A 118 -7.40 -31.33 -6.59
C VAL A 118 -6.97 -30.08 -7.37
N ASP A 119 -5.69 -29.74 -7.30
CA ASP A 119 -5.12 -28.58 -7.98
C ASP A 119 -4.65 -28.97 -9.38
N THR A 120 -5.61 -29.27 -10.25
CA THR A 120 -5.35 -29.51 -11.69
C THR A 120 -4.69 -28.27 -12.32
N ARG A 121 -4.11 -28.44 -13.52
CA ARG A 121 -3.42 -27.34 -14.21
C ARG A 121 -4.34 -26.13 -14.43
N ASP A 122 -5.61 -26.36 -14.75
CA ASP A 122 -6.59 -25.28 -14.95
C ASP A 122 -6.87 -24.51 -13.65
N VAL A 123 -6.95 -25.22 -12.51
CA VAL A 123 -7.12 -24.60 -11.19
C VAL A 123 -5.90 -23.76 -10.81
N GLN A 124 -4.68 -24.22 -11.12
CA GLN A 124 -3.47 -23.44 -10.90
C GLN A 124 -3.41 -22.19 -11.79
N ILE A 125 -3.85 -22.28 -13.04
CA ILE A 125 -3.94 -21.12 -13.95
C ILE A 125 -4.96 -20.12 -13.39
N GLU A 126 -6.11 -20.58 -12.90
CA GLU A 126 -7.08 -19.71 -12.25
C GLU A 126 -6.49 -19.04 -11.01
N ALA A 127 -5.83 -19.80 -10.13
CA ALA A 127 -5.15 -19.27 -8.95
C ALA A 127 -4.09 -18.23 -9.33
N LEU A 128 -3.34 -18.44 -10.42
CA LEU A 128 -2.37 -17.48 -10.95
C LEU A 128 -3.04 -16.16 -11.38
N ARG A 129 -4.17 -16.23 -12.10
CA ARG A 129 -4.92 -15.04 -12.51
C ARG A 129 -5.53 -14.29 -11.32
N VAL A 130 -6.10 -15.04 -10.36
CA VAL A 130 -6.69 -14.48 -9.14
C VAL A 130 -5.62 -13.81 -8.27
N LEU A 131 -4.46 -14.44 -8.10
CA LEU A 131 -3.31 -13.84 -7.42
C LEU A 131 -2.84 -12.56 -8.12
N SER A 132 -2.68 -12.62 -9.45
CA SER A 132 -2.25 -11.46 -10.26
C SER A 132 -3.21 -10.27 -10.08
N ALA A 133 -4.52 -10.53 -10.12
CA ALA A 133 -5.53 -9.50 -9.87
C ALA A 133 -5.47 -8.99 -8.42
N GLY A 134 -5.23 -9.87 -7.44
CA GLY A 134 -5.01 -9.51 -6.04
C GLY A 134 -3.86 -8.52 -5.86
N ASN A 135 -2.72 -8.73 -6.52
CA ASN A 135 -1.60 -7.79 -6.50
C ASN A 135 -2.00 -6.40 -7.04
N VAL A 136 -2.76 -6.34 -8.14
CA VAL A 136 -3.22 -5.07 -8.72
C VAL A 136 -4.15 -4.33 -7.75
N ILE A 137 -5.04 -5.04 -7.06
CA ILE A 137 -5.91 -4.47 -6.02
C ILE A 137 -5.07 -3.90 -4.86
N ILE A 138 -4.02 -4.60 -4.45
CA ILE A 138 -3.10 -4.11 -3.41
C ILE A 138 -2.36 -2.86 -3.91
N ILE A 139 -1.87 -2.83 -5.16
CA ILE A 139 -1.25 -1.64 -5.76
C ILE A 139 -2.21 -0.45 -5.68
N ALA A 140 -3.46 -0.61 -6.13
CA ALA A 140 -4.45 0.46 -6.07
C ALA A 140 -4.70 0.97 -4.64
N SER A 141 -4.76 0.04 -3.69
CA SER A 141 -4.94 0.37 -2.26
C SER A 141 -3.75 1.16 -1.69
N LEU A 142 -2.52 0.78 -2.05
CA LEU A 142 -1.31 1.48 -1.62
C LEU A 142 -1.13 2.84 -2.32
N LEU A 143 -1.53 2.96 -3.59
CA LEU A 143 -1.57 4.25 -4.29
C LEU A 143 -2.58 5.20 -3.65
N LEU A 144 -3.74 4.70 -3.21
CA LEU A 144 -4.70 5.48 -2.44
C LEU A 144 -4.07 6.01 -1.14
N VAL A 145 -3.29 5.20 -0.42
CA VAL A 145 -2.54 5.66 0.76
C VAL A 145 -1.59 6.80 0.38
N LEU A 146 -0.82 6.69 -0.71
CA LEU A 146 0.07 7.77 -1.15
C LEU A 146 -0.69 9.06 -1.46
N LEU A 147 -1.82 8.95 -2.15
CA LEU A 147 -2.68 10.11 -2.48
C LEU A 147 -3.21 10.78 -1.22
N LEU A 148 -3.65 10.01 -0.22
CA LEU A 148 -4.13 10.54 1.05
C LEU A 148 -3.01 11.21 1.85
N GLN A 149 -1.82 10.63 1.91
CA GLN A 149 -0.67 11.22 2.58
C GLN A 149 -0.21 12.53 1.90
N ALA A 150 -0.24 12.58 0.56
CA ALA A 150 0.02 13.80 -0.20
C ALA A 150 -1.06 14.87 0.03
N GLY A 151 -2.33 14.47 0.04
CA GLY A 151 -3.47 15.34 0.32
C GLY A 151 -3.41 15.94 1.72
N GLN A 152 -3.05 15.14 2.73
CA GLN A 152 -2.86 15.61 4.10
C GLN A 152 -1.74 16.64 4.21
N GLU A 153 -0.59 16.41 3.55
CA GLU A 153 0.52 17.37 3.55
C GLU A 153 0.14 18.66 2.80
N TYR A 154 -0.64 18.56 1.72
CA TYR A 154 -1.16 19.73 1.01
C TYR A 154 -2.13 20.55 1.87
N ALA A 155 -3.09 19.90 2.53
CA ALA A 155 -4.02 20.54 3.46
C ALA A 155 -3.28 21.25 4.58
N ARG A 156 -2.35 20.56 5.25
CA ARG A 156 -1.51 21.12 6.32
C ARG A 156 -0.72 22.36 5.89
N ARG A 157 -0.16 22.36 4.67
CA ARG A 157 0.56 23.52 4.13
C ARG A 157 -0.36 24.70 3.85
N THR A 158 -1.57 24.42 3.40
CA THR A 158 -2.58 25.45 3.09
C THR A 158 -3.08 26.10 4.37
N ASP A 159 -3.43 25.30 5.38
CA ASP A 159 -3.89 25.78 6.68
C ASP A 159 -2.81 26.60 7.40
N ALA A 160 -1.54 26.14 7.34
CA ALA A 160 -0.42 26.87 7.93
C ALA A 160 -0.21 28.25 7.29
N LYS A 161 -0.41 28.38 5.97
CA LYS A 161 -0.34 29.69 5.28
C LYS A 161 -1.48 30.60 5.71
N ALA A 162 -2.71 30.08 5.74
CA ALA A 162 -3.89 30.84 6.15
C ALA A 162 -3.76 31.37 7.58
N LEU A 163 -3.28 30.54 8.51
CA LEU A 163 -3.06 30.92 9.90
C LEU A 163 -1.97 32.01 10.02
N ALA A 164 -0.87 31.89 9.28
CA ALA A 164 0.20 32.89 9.30
C ALA A 164 -0.27 34.25 8.76
N GLU A 165 -1.08 34.28 7.70
CA GLU A 165 -1.68 35.51 7.19
C GLU A 165 -2.65 36.14 8.19
N PHE A 166 -3.47 35.33 8.86
CA PHE A 166 -4.40 35.81 9.88
C PHE A 166 -3.66 36.41 11.09
N GLN A 167 -2.60 35.76 11.56
CA GLN A 167 -1.75 36.28 12.65
C GLN A 167 -1.07 37.59 12.28
N LYS A 168 -0.56 37.72 11.05
CA LYS A 168 0.01 38.99 10.55
C LYS A 168 -1.02 40.11 10.53
N LYS A 169 -2.24 39.84 10.05
CA LYS A 169 -3.33 40.81 10.05
C LYS A 169 -3.71 41.24 11.47
N GLN A 170 -3.79 40.31 12.41
CA GLN A 170 -4.08 40.65 13.81
C GLN A 170 -2.96 41.49 14.46
N ALA A 171 -1.69 41.17 14.18
CA ALA A 171 -0.56 41.93 14.68
C ALA A 171 -0.61 43.39 14.17
N ALA A 172 -0.86 43.59 12.88
CA ALA A 172 -0.99 44.92 12.28
C ALA A 172 -2.14 45.74 12.92
N VAL A 173 -3.32 45.13 13.11
CA VAL A 173 -4.46 45.80 13.78
C VAL A 173 -4.14 46.13 15.25
N THR A 174 -3.34 45.31 15.93
CA THR A 174 -2.94 45.56 17.32
C THR A 174 -1.92 46.69 17.43
N GLU A 175 -1.02 46.82 16.45
CA GLU A 175 -0.07 47.94 16.38
C GLU A 175 -0.78 49.26 16.06
N GLU A 176 -1.69 49.29 15.09
CA GLU A 176 -2.49 50.50 14.77
C GLU A 176 -3.26 51.01 15.99
N LYS A 177 -3.79 50.12 16.84
CA LYS A 177 -4.49 50.50 18.08
C LYS A 177 -3.59 51.04 19.20
N LYS A 178 -2.27 50.82 19.13
CA LYS A 178 -1.31 51.37 20.11
C LYS A 178 -0.77 52.73 19.70
N GLU A 179 -0.86 53.06 18.40
CA GLU A 179 -0.41 54.34 17.85
C GLU A 179 -1.50 55.43 17.85
N GLN A 180 -2.76 55.06 18.14
CA GLN A 180 -3.89 55.96 18.38
C GLN A 180 -4.09 56.22 19.89
#